data_AF-A0A932QZ15-F1
#
_entry.id   AF-A0A932QZ15-F1
#
_cell.length_a   1.000
_cell.length_b   1.000
_cell.length_c   1.000
_cell.angle_alpha   90.00
_cell.angle_beta   90.00
_cell.angle_gamma   90.00
#
_symmetry.space_group_name_H-M   'P 1'
#
loop_
_entity.id
_entity.type
_entity.pdbx_description
1 polymer ?
#
loop_
_entity_poly.entity_id
_entity_poly.type
_entity_poly.pdbx_seq_one_letter_code
_entity_poly.pdbx_strand_id
1 'polypeptide(L)'
;MPQGSSGGTVLPDLFTGTMSYSIPIEVPMGRKGMDPGLALTYKSSGGNGVVGMGWEMEVGAVERSRKDGVDYGGDDYVLRLAGATVDLVRTSGTAPGDGEFRAKIEGAFSRVKKTGSVWEVTDKTGTRYLFGQTAASRQDGTPGIFKWSLDQVIDPNDNSITLSYLKDQGQIYLDRIDYTYPGPTNYVKFYYESRTDAPVMYTTNFAVTTAKRLKTIDVMANGLRQRAYELSYTYSTSTGRSILASVQQFDKNSLVDANGTVTGGTALPPISLSWVNSSNSIYQAGTGGWPSTGERYYPGDYNGDGKTDVLVIPSGGGWQVWLSNGTGIYQAGTGGWPSTGERYYPGDYNGDGKTDVLVIPSGGGWQVWLSN
;
A
#
# COMPACT_ATOMS: atom_id res chain seq x y z
N MET A 1 17.52 4.57 -0.40
CA MET A 1 17.30 4.37 1.03
C MET A 1 17.28 5.75 1.68
N PRO A 2 16.23 6.11 2.43
CA PRO A 2 16.23 7.35 3.20
C PRO A 2 17.24 7.25 4.34
N GLN A 3 18.27 8.11 4.31
CA GLN A 3 19.10 8.41 5.47
C GLN A 3 18.61 9.74 6.05
N GLY A 4 18.00 9.71 7.23
CA GLY A 4 17.49 10.90 7.92
C GLY A 4 18.43 11.37 9.03
N SER A 5 18.63 12.67 9.15
CA SER A 5 19.23 13.31 10.33
C SER A 5 18.16 13.55 11.39
N SER A 6 18.25 12.82 12.52
CA SER A 6 17.55 13.03 13.80
C SER A 6 16.05 13.38 13.73
N GLY A 7 15.17 12.40 13.98
CA GLY A 7 13.73 12.67 14.17
C GLY A 7 12.75 11.49 13.99
N GLY A 8 13.21 10.26 13.77
CA GLY A 8 12.32 9.12 13.57
C GLY A 8 12.96 7.78 13.88
N THR A 9 12.13 6.75 14.07
CA THR A 9 12.58 5.39 14.40
C THR A 9 12.71 4.58 13.12
N VAL A 10 13.89 4.01 12.86
CA VAL A 10 14.11 3.03 11.78
C VAL A 10 13.94 1.64 12.39
N LEU A 11 13.03 0.84 11.83
CA LEU A 11 12.82 -0.55 12.26
C LEU A 11 12.82 -1.47 11.02
N PRO A 12 13.68 -2.49 10.98
CA PRO A 12 13.51 -3.58 10.04
C PRO A 12 12.37 -4.48 10.51
N ASP A 13 11.48 -4.85 9.61
CA ASP A 13 10.56 -5.95 9.85
C ASP A 13 11.32 -7.27 9.63
N LEU A 14 11.54 -8.01 10.72
CA LEU A 14 12.38 -9.20 10.73
C LEU A 14 11.78 -10.38 9.95
N PHE A 15 10.49 -10.33 9.63
CA PHE A 15 9.80 -11.40 8.92
C PHE A 15 9.71 -11.12 7.41
N THR A 16 9.46 -9.86 7.03
CA THR A 16 9.27 -9.46 5.63
C THR A 16 10.51 -8.85 4.99
N GLY A 17 11.53 -8.51 5.79
CA GLY A 17 12.73 -7.79 5.33
C GLY A 17 12.43 -6.34 4.92
N THR A 18 11.21 -5.84 5.15
CA THR A 18 10.83 -4.48 4.79
C THR A 18 11.43 -3.47 5.75
N MET A 19 11.96 -2.38 5.21
CA MET A 19 12.35 -1.21 6.00
C MET A 19 11.11 -0.37 6.30
N SER A 20 10.97 0.03 7.57
CA SER A 20 10.00 1.03 8.01
C SER A 20 10.68 2.22 8.68
N TYR A 21 10.08 3.40 8.52
CA TYR A 21 10.50 4.62 9.19
C TYR A 21 9.28 5.46 9.57
N SER A 22 9.28 6.07 10.75
CA SER A 22 8.13 6.83 11.24
C SER A 22 8.52 8.24 11.69
N ILE A 23 7.75 9.24 11.26
CA ILE A 23 7.85 10.64 11.70
C ILE A 23 6.55 10.95 12.48
N PRO A 24 6.61 11.04 13.82
CA PRO A 24 5.43 11.36 14.62
C PRO A 24 4.99 12.80 14.40
N ILE A 25 3.68 13.03 14.42
CA ILE A 25 3.08 14.35 14.43
C ILE A 25 2.67 14.66 15.87
N GLU A 26 3.36 15.61 16.49
CA GLU A 26 3.10 15.95 17.87
C GLU A 26 1.80 16.74 18.00
N VAL A 27 0.87 16.19 18.76
CA VAL A 27 -0.42 16.80 19.05
C VAL A 27 -0.55 17.06 20.56
N PRO A 28 -1.21 18.15 20.98
CA PRO A 28 -1.57 18.34 22.37
C PRO A 28 -2.39 17.15 22.89
N MET A 29 -2.15 16.76 24.13
CA MET A 29 -2.84 15.62 24.76
C MET A 29 -4.36 15.77 24.73
N GLY A 30 -5.04 14.67 24.46
CA GLY A 30 -6.49 14.58 24.53
C GLY A 30 -7.00 14.37 25.95
N ARG A 31 -8.31 14.54 26.16
CA ARG A 31 -8.94 14.17 27.44
C ARG A 31 -8.74 12.68 27.68
N LYS A 32 -8.22 12.31 28.86
CA LYS A 32 -7.85 10.92 29.21
C LYS A 32 -6.96 10.21 28.18
N GLY A 33 -6.10 10.95 27.46
CA GLY A 33 -5.21 10.36 26.45
C GLY A 33 -5.89 10.03 25.11
N MET A 34 -7.11 10.54 24.87
CA MET A 34 -7.80 10.45 23.57
C MET A 34 -7.29 11.50 22.58
N ASP A 35 -5.99 11.44 22.26
CA ASP A 35 -5.39 12.17 21.14
C ASP A 35 -5.21 11.24 19.93
N PRO A 36 -5.20 11.78 18.69
CA PRO A 36 -5.29 10.96 17.48
C PRO A 36 -4.02 10.16 17.10
N GLY A 37 -2.94 10.19 17.90
CA GLY A 37 -1.77 9.33 17.70
C GLY A 37 -1.22 9.28 16.27
N LEU A 38 -0.92 10.46 15.69
CA LEU A 38 -0.61 10.58 14.25
C LEU A 38 0.87 10.39 13.93
N ALA A 39 1.16 9.70 12.83
CA ALA A 39 2.51 9.60 12.28
C ALA A 39 2.49 9.44 10.75
N LEU A 40 3.50 10.01 10.09
CA LEU A 40 3.84 9.66 8.72
C LEU A 40 4.70 8.41 8.77
N THR A 41 4.25 7.33 8.13
CA THR A 41 4.95 6.05 8.14
C THR A 41 5.40 5.70 6.74
N TYR A 42 6.70 5.48 6.59
CA TYR A 42 7.32 4.91 5.41
C TYR A 42 7.41 3.40 5.51
N LYS A 43 7.11 2.71 4.42
CA LYS A 43 7.42 1.30 4.19
C LYS A 43 8.04 1.15 2.82
N SER A 44 9.16 0.41 2.75
CA SER A 44 9.86 0.15 1.46
C SER A 44 9.01 -0.59 0.42
N SER A 45 8.03 -1.38 0.85
CA SER A 45 7.04 -2.03 -0.01
C SER A 45 5.81 -1.15 -0.32
N GLY A 46 5.75 0.07 0.24
CA GLY A 46 4.64 0.99 0.07
C GLY A 46 4.55 1.56 -1.35
N GLY A 47 3.33 1.62 -1.87
CA GLY A 47 3.03 2.18 -3.19
C GLY A 47 3.01 3.71 -3.23
N ASN A 48 2.53 4.27 -4.34
CA ASN A 48 2.27 5.70 -4.45
C ASN A 48 0.99 6.06 -3.70
N GLY A 49 1.02 7.11 -2.89
CA GLY A 49 -0.14 7.52 -2.09
C GLY A 49 -0.22 9.03 -1.88
N VAL A 50 -1.12 9.44 -0.99
CA VAL A 50 -1.39 10.84 -0.65
C VAL A 50 -0.15 11.54 -0.07
N VAL A 51 0.78 10.81 0.56
CA VAL A 51 2.02 11.35 1.12
C VAL A 51 3.23 11.11 0.20
N GLY A 52 3.01 10.59 -1.01
CA GLY A 52 4.07 10.21 -1.96
C GLY A 52 4.45 8.73 -1.89
N MET A 53 5.46 8.33 -2.69
CA MET A 53 5.91 6.95 -2.79
C MET A 53 6.42 6.38 -1.45
N GLY A 54 5.84 5.25 -1.03
CA GLY A 54 6.24 4.52 0.17
C GLY A 54 5.72 5.10 1.48
N TRP A 55 5.07 6.26 1.45
CA TRP A 55 4.57 6.96 2.63
C TRP A 55 3.07 6.87 2.76
N GLU A 56 2.61 6.59 3.98
CA GLU A 56 1.21 6.61 4.36
C GLU A 56 1.01 7.37 5.68
N MET A 57 -0.23 7.76 5.93
CA MET A 57 -0.69 8.21 7.23
C MET A 57 -1.96 7.41 7.54
N GLU A 58 -1.83 6.45 8.44
CA GLU A 58 -2.92 5.55 8.83
C GLU A 58 -3.74 6.21 9.92
N VAL A 59 -5.08 6.18 9.76
CA VAL A 59 -6.03 6.73 10.73
C VAL A 59 -7.20 5.77 10.99
N GLY A 60 -7.11 4.52 10.53
CA GLY A 60 -8.18 3.54 10.63
C GLY A 60 -9.07 3.46 9.39
N ALA A 61 -9.30 2.24 8.90
CA ALA A 61 -10.30 1.94 7.87
C ALA A 61 -10.71 0.47 7.88
N VAL A 62 -11.94 0.19 7.42
CA VAL A 62 -12.31 -1.13 6.91
C VAL A 62 -12.29 -1.07 5.39
N GLU A 63 -11.70 -2.04 4.71
CA GLU A 63 -11.68 -2.12 3.25
C GLU A 63 -12.00 -3.53 2.75
N ARG A 64 -12.49 -3.65 1.52
CA ARG A 64 -12.58 -4.96 0.86
C ARG A 64 -11.17 -5.51 0.61
N SER A 65 -11.03 -6.82 0.77
CA SER A 65 -9.78 -7.52 0.48
C SER A 65 -9.42 -7.40 -1.00
N ARG A 66 -8.12 -7.29 -1.27
CA ARG A 66 -7.55 -7.29 -2.63
C ARG A 66 -6.82 -8.59 -2.94
N LYS A 67 -6.76 -9.53 -1.99
CA LYS A 67 -5.87 -10.70 -2.04
C LYS A 67 -6.16 -11.60 -3.24
N ASP A 68 -7.43 -11.92 -3.45
CA ASP A 68 -7.90 -12.86 -4.48
C ASP A 68 -8.73 -12.14 -5.57
N GLY A 69 -8.52 -10.83 -5.71
CA GLY A 69 -9.41 -9.93 -6.45
C GLY A 69 -10.52 -9.34 -5.56
N VAL A 70 -11.06 -8.18 -5.96
CA VAL A 70 -12.10 -7.51 -5.17
C VAL A 70 -13.47 -8.07 -5.52
N ASP A 71 -14.08 -8.78 -4.57
CA ASP A 71 -15.46 -9.24 -4.64
C ASP A 71 -16.41 -8.30 -3.88
N TYR A 72 -17.44 -7.82 -4.58
CA TYR A 72 -18.49 -6.97 -4.03
C TYR A 72 -19.72 -7.75 -3.54
N GLY A 73 -19.88 -9.00 -3.97
CA GLY A 73 -20.92 -9.92 -3.50
C GLY A 73 -20.54 -10.66 -2.22
N GLY A 74 -19.24 -10.78 -1.94
CA GLY A 74 -18.70 -11.46 -0.77
C GLY A 74 -18.43 -10.58 0.45
N ASP A 75 -17.91 -11.23 1.49
CA ASP A 75 -17.60 -10.67 2.81
C ASP A 75 -16.10 -10.64 3.13
N ASP A 76 -15.26 -10.53 2.09
CA ASP A 76 -13.82 -10.44 2.28
C ASP A 76 -13.44 -9.01 2.63
N TYR A 77 -13.28 -8.76 3.94
CA TYR A 77 -12.92 -7.46 4.48
C TYR A 77 -11.62 -7.51 5.28
N VAL A 78 -10.93 -6.39 5.31
CA VAL A 78 -9.71 -6.16 6.06
C VAL A 78 -9.92 -4.93 6.95
N LEU A 79 -9.66 -5.08 8.24
CA LEU A 79 -9.62 -3.97 9.20
C LEU A 79 -8.17 -3.49 9.34
N ARG A 80 -7.97 -2.19 9.13
CA ARG A 80 -6.75 -1.48 9.49
C ARG A 80 -7.07 -0.57 10.67
N LEU A 81 -6.37 -0.75 11.78
CA LEU A 81 -6.59 0.06 12.98
C LEU A 81 -5.35 0.01 13.87
N ALA A 82 -4.88 1.17 14.31
CA ALA A 82 -3.76 1.32 15.23
C ALA A 82 -2.49 0.57 14.76
N GLY A 83 -2.15 0.72 13.48
CA GLY A 83 -1.00 0.06 12.85
C GLY A 83 -1.15 -1.44 12.57
N ALA A 84 -2.22 -2.08 13.03
CA ALA A 84 -2.53 -3.48 12.72
C ALA A 84 -3.38 -3.61 11.45
N THR A 85 -3.20 -4.70 10.72
CA THR A 85 -4.03 -5.08 9.57
C THR A 85 -4.51 -6.51 9.78
N VAL A 86 -5.83 -6.72 9.81
CA VAL A 86 -6.43 -8.04 10.09
C VAL A 86 -7.55 -8.37 9.12
N ASP A 87 -7.54 -9.58 8.56
CA ASP A 87 -8.66 -10.11 7.79
C ASP A 87 -9.85 -10.35 8.73
N LEU A 88 -11.06 -10.06 8.25
CA LEU A 88 -12.30 -10.28 8.98
C LEU A 88 -13.04 -11.51 8.45
N VAL A 89 -13.68 -12.23 9.36
CA VAL A 89 -14.55 -13.37 9.05
C VAL A 89 -15.89 -13.15 9.73
N ARG A 90 -16.98 -13.33 8.98
CA ARG A 90 -18.35 -13.27 9.52
C ARG A 90 -18.56 -14.38 10.54
N THR A 91 -19.21 -14.05 11.66
CA THR A 91 -19.60 -15.00 12.71
C THR A 91 -21.10 -15.11 12.92
N SER A 92 -21.91 -14.28 12.27
CA SER A 92 -23.37 -14.36 12.34
C SER A 92 -24.06 -14.19 10.99
N GLY A 93 -25.14 -14.96 10.79
CA GLY A 93 -25.87 -15.04 9.53
C GLY A 93 -25.24 -16.02 8.53
N THR A 94 -26.00 -16.36 7.48
CA THR A 94 -25.59 -17.34 6.45
C THR A 94 -25.40 -16.71 5.07
N ALA A 95 -25.62 -15.41 4.91
CA ALA A 95 -25.51 -14.69 3.65
C ALA A 95 -24.71 -13.39 3.81
N PRO A 96 -24.01 -12.91 2.75
CA PRO A 96 -23.32 -11.63 2.76
C PRO A 96 -24.23 -10.44 3.06
N GLY A 97 -23.66 -9.38 3.67
CA GLY A 97 -24.43 -8.24 4.16
C GLY A 97 -24.13 -7.85 5.61
N ASP A 98 -25.15 -7.49 6.37
CA ASP A 98 -24.99 -7.06 7.77
C ASP A 98 -24.76 -8.24 8.72
N GLY A 99 -24.07 -8.00 9.84
CA GLY A 99 -23.73 -9.06 10.79
C GLY A 99 -22.56 -8.73 11.69
N GLU A 100 -22.17 -9.72 12.47
CA GLU A 100 -20.99 -9.70 13.33
C GLU A 100 -19.81 -10.37 12.62
N PHE A 101 -18.63 -9.81 12.87
CA PHE A 101 -17.37 -10.23 12.31
C PHE A 101 -16.33 -10.36 13.42
N ARG A 102 -15.30 -11.16 13.16
CA ARG A 102 -14.13 -11.35 14.03
C ARG A 102 -12.86 -11.32 13.20
N ALA A 103 -11.73 -11.09 13.84
CA ALA A 103 -10.44 -11.22 13.17
C ALA A 103 -10.20 -12.70 12.84
N LYS A 104 -9.76 -12.99 11.61
CA LYS A 104 -9.42 -14.35 11.15
C LYS A 104 -8.36 -15.00 12.04
N ILE A 105 -7.39 -14.20 12.46
CA ILE A 105 -6.39 -14.55 13.47
C ILE A 105 -6.59 -13.56 14.61
N GLU A 106 -7.08 -14.06 15.75
CA GLU A 106 -7.39 -13.22 16.91
C GLU A 106 -6.12 -12.74 17.62
N GLY A 107 -6.14 -11.48 18.07
CA GLY A 107 -5.07 -10.88 18.87
C GLY A 107 -5.58 -9.72 19.72
N ALA A 108 -6.31 -8.78 19.10
CA ALA A 108 -6.92 -7.66 19.81
C ALA A 108 -8.22 -8.02 20.55
N PHE A 109 -8.89 -9.12 20.17
CA PHE A 109 -10.20 -9.55 20.70
C PHE A 109 -11.28 -8.46 20.60
N SER A 110 -11.26 -7.71 19.50
CA SER A 110 -12.27 -6.67 19.22
C SER A 110 -13.55 -7.30 18.69
N ARG A 111 -14.70 -6.71 19.02
CA ARG A 111 -15.99 -7.05 18.40
C ARG A 111 -16.18 -6.17 17.18
N VAL A 112 -16.49 -6.76 16.03
CA VAL A 112 -16.72 -6.03 14.78
C VAL A 112 -18.16 -6.26 14.33
N LYS A 113 -18.87 -5.19 13.98
CA LYS A 113 -20.25 -5.25 13.50
C LYS A 113 -20.42 -4.37 12.26
N LYS A 114 -21.13 -4.89 11.27
CA LYS A 114 -21.57 -4.14 10.09
C LYS A 114 -23.09 -3.94 10.14
N THR A 115 -23.55 -2.71 9.93
CA THR A 115 -24.97 -2.36 9.81
C THR A 115 -25.15 -1.37 8.66
N GLY A 116 -25.85 -1.79 7.60
CA GLY A 116 -25.96 -1.07 6.34
C GLY A 116 -24.59 -0.73 5.76
N SER A 117 -24.31 0.58 5.64
CA SER A 117 -23.06 1.10 5.11
C SER A 117 -22.07 1.53 6.19
N VAL A 118 -22.28 1.12 7.45
CA VAL A 118 -21.48 1.55 8.61
C VAL A 118 -20.86 0.33 9.29
N TRP A 119 -19.64 0.52 9.78
CA TRP A 119 -18.97 -0.44 10.64
C TRP A 119 -18.75 0.13 12.04
N GLU A 120 -18.86 -0.72 13.04
CA GLU A 120 -18.50 -0.44 14.43
C GLU A 120 -17.52 -1.52 14.90
N VAL A 121 -16.38 -1.08 15.42
CA VAL A 121 -15.41 -1.92 16.14
C VAL A 121 -15.43 -1.51 17.61
N THR A 122 -15.58 -2.45 18.52
CA THR A 122 -15.45 -2.22 19.97
C THR A 122 -14.24 -2.97 20.49
N ASP A 123 -13.27 -2.28 21.09
CA ASP A 123 -12.13 -2.93 21.73
C ASP A 123 -12.45 -3.43 23.15
N LYS A 124 -11.49 -4.11 23.78
CA LYS A 124 -11.64 -4.67 25.14
C LYS A 124 -11.83 -3.61 26.23
N THR A 125 -11.46 -2.36 25.97
CA THR A 125 -11.63 -1.26 26.93
C THR A 125 -13.03 -0.65 26.85
N GLY A 126 -13.83 -1.05 25.85
CA GLY A 126 -15.14 -0.47 25.57
C GLY A 126 -15.07 0.75 24.65
N THR A 127 -13.89 1.09 24.13
CA THR A 127 -13.75 2.16 23.14
C THR A 127 -14.33 1.70 21.81
N ARG A 128 -15.17 2.55 21.21
CA ARG A 128 -15.86 2.30 19.95
C ARG A 128 -15.21 3.10 18.83
N TYR A 129 -15.05 2.45 17.69
CA TYR A 129 -14.53 3.02 16.45
C TYR A 129 -15.60 2.88 15.37
N LEU A 130 -16.07 3.99 14.82
CA LEU A 130 -17.16 4.04 13.85
C LEU A 130 -16.59 4.40 12.47
N PHE A 131 -16.97 3.66 11.43
CA PHE A 131 -16.42 3.83 10.08
C PHE A 131 -17.51 3.95 9.01
N GLY A 132 -17.26 4.81 8.02
CA GLY A 132 -18.12 5.07 6.87
C GLY A 132 -19.52 5.59 7.21
N GLN A 133 -19.67 6.35 8.30
CA GLN A 133 -20.92 6.99 8.72
C GLN A 133 -21.43 7.99 7.68
N THR A 134 -20.53 8.65 6.96
CA THR A 134 -20.86 9.67 5.95
C THR A 134 -20.51 9.20 4.54
N ALA A 135 -21.07 9.85 3.51
CA ALA A 135 -20.66 9.58 2.14
C ALA A 135 -19.20 10.01 1.87
N ALA A 136 -18.71 11.04 2.58
CA ALA A 136 -17.35 11.53 2.43
C ALA A 136 -16.29 10.58 3.01
N SER A 137 -16.65 9.78 4.01
CA SER A 137 -15.80 8.73 4.59
C SER A 137 -15.91 7.38 3.88
N ARG A 138 -16.66 7.28 2.77
CA ARG A 138 -16.79 6.06 1.97
C ARG A 138 -16.15 6.22 0.60
N GLN A 139 -15.24 5.30 0.27
CA GLN A 139 -14.64 5.22 -1.05
C GLN A 139 -15.51 4.30 -1.88
N ASP A 140 -16.53 4.89 -2.50
CA ASP A 140 -17.55 4.19 -3.29
C ASP A 140 -17.56 4.63 -4.76
N GLY A 141 -18.02 3.69 -5.59
CA GLY A 141 -18.25 3.80 -7.01
C GLY A 141 -19.17 2.66 -7.47
N THR A 142 -19.27 2.39 -8.77
CA THR A 142 -19.93 1.15 -9.24
C THR A 142 -18.90 0.01 -9.18
N PRO A 143 -19.19 -1.14 -8.56
CA PRO A 143 -20.50 -1.64 -8.12
C PRO A 143 -20.85 -1.38 -6.64
N GLY A 144 -19.98 -0.77 -5.83
CA GLY A 144 -20.33 -0.43 -4.45
C GLY A 144 -19.24 0.28 -3.65
N ILE A 145 -19.32 0.17 -2.33
CA ILE A 145 -18.34 0.74 -1.39
C ILE A 145 -17.12 -0.20 -1.30
N PHE A 146 -15.93 0.36 -1.54
CA PHE A 146 -14.65 -0.33 -1.43
C PHE A 146 -14.02 -0.17 -0.03
N LYS A 147 -14.05 1.05 0.53
CA LYS A 147 -13.42 1.38 1.82
C LYS A 147 -14.29 2.30 2.67
N TRP A 148 -14.33 2.03 3.97
CA TRP A 148 -14.98 2.80 5.03
C TRP A 148 -13.89 3.37 5.94
N SER A 149 -13.62 4.67 5.82
CA SER A 149 -12.65 5.38 6.67
C SER A 149 -13.21 5.62 8.08
N LEU A 150 -12.35 5.72 9.08
CA LEU A 150 -12.74 5.99 10.47
C LEU A 150 -13.38 7.38 10.60
N ASP A 151 -14.64 7.47 11.04
CA ASP A 151 -15.31 8.74 11.31
C ASP A 151 -15.14 9.17 12.77
N GLN A 152 -15.16 8.22 13.72
CA GLN A 152 -15.23 8.55 15.14
C GLN A 152 -14.58 7.50 16.04
N VAL A 153 -13.91 7.97 17.10
CA VAL A 153 -13.46 7.16 18.25
C VAL A 153 -14.16 7.67 19.49
N ILE A 154 -14.77 6.80 20.28
CA ILE A 154 -15.56 7.16 21.46
C ILE A 154 -15.16 6.26 22.63
N ASP A 155 -14.66 6.84 23.71
CA ASP A 155 -14.36 6.10 24.95
C ASP A 155 -15.65 5.83 25.77
N PRO A 156 -15.62 4.97 26.80
CA PRO A 156 -16.78 4.72 27.67
C PRO A 156 -17.27 5.93 28.47
N ASN A 157 -16.55 7.05 28.47
CA ASN A 157 -16.91 8.29 29.16
C ASN A 157 -17.42 9.37 28.19
N ASP A 158 -17.74 8.99 26.95
CA ASP A 158 -18.17 9.86 25.86
C ASP A 158 -17.15 10.93 25.42
N ASN A 159 -15.88 10.80 25.81
CA ASN A 159 -14.80 11.53 25.16
C ASN A 159 -14.67 11.00 23.74
N SER A 160 -14.59 11.90 22.75
CA SER A 160 -14.50 11.47 21.36
C SER A 160 -13.52 12.27 20.50
N ILE A 161 -13.07 11.58 19.47
CA ILE A 161 -12.31 12.09 18.32
C ILE A 161 -13.21 11.92 17.11
N THR A 162 -13.33 12.94 16.27
CA THR A 162 -14.10 12.92 15.02
C THR A 162 -13.20 13.28 13.85
N LEU A 163 -13.30 12.53 12.76
CA LEU A 163 -12.54 12.75 11.54
C LEU A 163 -13.48 13.15 10.42
N SER A 164 -13.06 14.10 9.61
CA SER A 164 -13.79 14.59 8.43
C SER A 164 -12.93 14.47 7.19
N TYR A 165 -13.56 14.40 6.03
CA TYR A 165 -12.91 14.01 4.78
C TYR A 165 -13.35 14.87 3.60
N LEU A 166 -12.45 15.06 2.65
CA LEU A 166 -12.73 15.55 1.30
C LEU A 166 -12.70 14.37 0.33
N LYS A 167 -13.63 14.34 -0.63
CA LYS A 167 -13.63 13.35 -1.73
C LYS A 167 -13.38 14.06 -3.05
N ASP A 168 -12.40 13.58 -3.81
CA ASP A 168 -12.04 14.12 -5.13
C ASP A 168 -11.67 12.96 -6.05
N GLN A 169 -12.36 12.85 -7.19
CA GLN A 169 -12.11 11.83 -8.22
C GLN A 169 -12.00 10.39 -7.66
N GLY A 170 -12.91 10.03 -6.76
CA GLY A 170 -12.95 8.71 -6.12
C GLY A 170 -11.94 8.53 -4.97
N GLN A 171 -10.98 9.44 -4.79
CA GLN A 171 -10.02 9.41 -3.69
C GLN A 171 -10.56 10.14 -2.46
N ILE A 172 -10.25 9.60 -1.28
CA ILE A 172 -10.55 10.23 0.02
C ILE A 172 -9.28 10.87 0.58
N TYR A 173 -9.44 12.10 1.05
CA TYR A 173 -8.43 12.91 1.72
C TYR A 173 -8.92 13.25 3.12
N LEU A 174 -8.10 12.97 4.14
CA LEU A 174 -8.41 13.36 5.51
C LEU A 174 -8.40 14.89 5.60
N ASP A 175 -9.51 15.50 5.97
CA ASP A 175 -9.64 16.95 6.02
C ASP A 175 -9.19 17.50 7.37
N ARG A 176 -9.80 17.00 8.44
CA ARG A 176 -9.63 17.52 9.79
C ARG A 176 -9.96 16.44 10.82
N ILE A 177 -9.20 16.42 11.90
CA ILE A 177 -9.47 15.64 13.10
C ILE A 177 -9.78 16.59 14.24
N ASP A 178 -11.00 16.53 14.77
CA ASP A 178 -11.43 17.26 15.96
C ASP A 178 -11.41 16.33 17.17
N TYR A 179 -10.81 16.75 18.27
CA TYR A 179 -10.73 15.96 19.50
C TYR A 179 -10.95 16.84 20.73
N THR A 180 -10.97 16.22 21.92
CA THR A 180 -11.39 16.83 23.21
C THR A 180 -12.89 17.07 23.37
N TYR A 181 -13.75 16.34 22.63
CA TYR A 181 -15.20 16.38 22.82
C TYR A 181 -15.64 15.95 24.24
N PRO A 182 -16.80 16.43 24.74
CA PRO A 182 -17.67 17.45 24.12
C PRO A 182 -17.06 18.86 24.15
N GLY A 183 -17.32 19.63 23.09
CA GLY A 183 -16.76 20.97 22.88
C GLY A 183 -15.29 20.93 22.47
N PRO A 184 -14.98 20.48 21.23
CA PRO A 184 -13.60 20.27 20.80
C PRO A 184 -12.87 21.61 20.78
N THR A 185 -11.81 21.68 21.58
CA THR A 185 -10.92 22.85 21.61
C THR A 185 -9.72 22.66 20.70
N ASN A 186 -9.41 21.40 20.34
CA ASN A 186 -8.20 21.03 19.64
C ASN A 186 -8.57 20.34 18.34
N TYR A 187 -7.82 20.65 17.29
CA TYR A 187 -7.96 19.99 16.01
C TYR A 187 -6.64 19.92 15.24
N VAL A 188 -6.55 18.95 14.34
CA VAL A 188 -5.49 18.84 13.35
C VAL A 188 -6.11 19.03 11.98
N LYS A 189 -5.61 19.98 11.19
CA LYS A 189 -6.10 20.30 9.85
C LYS A 189 -5.05 19.88 8.81
N PHE A 190 -5.50 19.28 7.73
CA PHE A 190 -4.64 18.80 6.64
C PHE A 190 -4.90 19.62 5.39
N TYR A 191 -3.83 20.07 4.76
CA TYR A 191 -3.88 20.83 3.51
C TYR A 191 -3.19 20.06 2.40
N TYR A 192 -3.71 20.20 1.20
CA TYR A 192 -3.29 19.42 0.04
C TYR A 192 -2.93 20.33 -1.14
N GLU A 193 -1.98 19.88 -1.94
CA GLU A 193 -1.65 20.51 -3.23
C GLU A 193 -1.84 19.53 -4.38
N SER A 194 -2.06 20.06 -5.58
CA SER A 194 -2.07 19.26 -6.79
C SER A 194 -0.68 18.66 -7.05
N ARG A 195 -0.65 17.47 -7.63
CA ARG A 195 0.58 16.79 -8.06
C ARG A 195 0.54 16.54 -9.56
N THR A 196 1.70 16.50 -10.21
CA THR A 196 1.78 16.23 -11.65
C THR A 196 1.72 14.74 -11.98
N ASP A 197 2.09 13.88 -11.03
CA ASP A 197 2.13 12.42 -11.18
C ASP A 197 0.87 11.75 -10.63
N ALA A 198 -0.32 12.29 -10.91
CA ALA A 198 -1.60 11.81 -10.38
C ALA A 198 -1.92 10.38 -10.86
N PRO A 199 -1.74 9.33 -10.03
CA PRO A 199 -1.98 7.97 -10.46
C PRO A 199 -3.48 7.68 -10.49
N VAL A 200 -3.93 6.96 -11.52
CA VAL A 200 -5.27 6.36 -11.62
C VAL A 200 -5.15 4.88 -11.32
N MET A 201 -5.87 4.42 -10.30
CA MET A 201 -5.88 3.02 -9.88
C MET A 201 -7.28 2.41 -10.11
N TYR A 202 -7.30 1.14 -10.50
CA TYR A 202 -8.52 0.34 -10.71
C TYR A 202 -8.65 -0.83 -9.75
N THR A 203 -7.81 -0.87 -8.71
CA THR A 203 -7.84 -1.92 -7.68
C THR A 203 -9.17 -1.99 -6.94
N THR A 204 -10.05 -1.00 -7.08
CA THR A 204 -11.40 -0.95 -6.53
C THR A 204 -12.47 -1.41 -7.51
N ASN A 205 -12.13 -1.86 -8.73
CA ASN A 205 -13.03 -2.07 -9.88
C ASN A 205 -13.69 -0.79 -10.43
N PHE A 206 -13.33 0.38 -9.92
CA PHE A 206 -13.67 1.68 -10.50
C PHE A 206 -12.45 2.60 -10.48
N ALA A 207 -12.46 3.67 -11.27
CA ALA A 207 -11.32 4.59 -11.32
C ALA A 207 -11.20 5.40 -10.01
N VAL A 208 -10.02 5.40 -9.42
CA VAL A 208 -9.64 6.27 -8.30
C VAL A 208 -8.39 7.05 -8.68
N THR A 209 -8.51 8.37 -8.75
CA THR A 209 -7.39 9.26 -9.08
C THR A 209 -6.87 9.93 -7.82
N THR A 210 -5.60 9.69 -7.47
CA THR A 210 -4.94 10.46 -6.40
C THR A 210 -4.40 11.77 -6.97
N ALA A 211 -5.26 12.77 -7.17
CA ALA A 211 -4.92 14.04 -7.83
C ALA A 211 -4.14 15.04 -6.95
N LYS A 212 -4.17 14.83 -5.63
CA LYS A 212 -3.53 15.70 -4.64
C LYS A 212 -2.57 14.93 -3.73
N ARG A 213 -1.61 15.64 -3.15
CA ARG A 213 -0.69 15.15 -2.11
C ARG A 213 -0.69 16.07 -0.89
N LEU A 214 -0.38 15.52 0.28
CA LEU A 214 -0.38 16.24 1.56
C LEU A 214 0.71 17.30 1.55
N LYS A 215 0.34 18.56 1.79
CA LYS A 215 1.27 19.71 1.81
C LYS A 215 1.61 20.12 3.23
N THR A 216 0.59 20.26 4.07
CA THR A 216 0.75 20.83 5.42
C THR A 216 -0.15 20.15 6.42
N ILE A 217 0.36 19.95 7.64
CA ILE A 217 -0.40 19.52 8.82
C ILE A 217 -0.37 20.65 9.83
N ASP A 218 -1.52 21.22 10.17
CA ASP A 218 -1.67 22.32 11.11
C ASP A 218 -2.30 21.84 12.41
N VAL A 219 -1.61 22.02 13.54
CA VAL A 219 -2.00 21.53 14.85
C VAL A 219 -2.45 22.69 15.73
N MET A 220 -3.72 22.66 16.10
CA MET A 220 -4.42 23.76 16.77
C MET A 220 -4.97 23.31 18.12
N ALA A 221 -4.87 24.16 19.13
CA ALA A 221 -5.48 23.97 20.45
C ALA A 221 -5.95 25.29 21.04
N ASN A 222 -7.17 25.28 21.59
CA ASN A 222 -7.84 26.45 22.16
C ASN A 222 -7.84 27.67 21.20
N GLY A 223 -8.06 27.41 19.91
CA GLY A 223 -8.07 28.44 18.86
C GLY A 223 -6.69 28.99 18.47
N LEU A 224 -5.60 28.48 19.06
CA LEU A 224 -4.23 28.92 18.78
C LEU A 224 -3.42 27.80 18.15
N ARG A 225 -2.53 28.16 17.22
CA ARG A 225 -1.57 27.24 16.64
C ARG A 225 -0.58 26.77 17.69
N GLN A 226 -0.30 25.48 17.68
CA GLN A 226 0.75 24.89 18.51
C GLN A 226 1.99 24.62 17.67
N ARG A 227 1.79 24.20 16.42
CA ARG A 227 2.83 23.93 15.43
C ARG A 227 2.22 23.68 14.06
N ALA A 228 3.04 23.80 13.02
CA ALA A 228 2.72 23.35 11.67
C ALA A 228 3.84 22.43 11.15
N TYR A 229 3.48 21.46 10.31
CA TYR A 229 4.43 20.61 9.60
C TYR A 229 4.27 20.86 8.10
N GLU A 230 5.33 21.29 7.43
CA GLU A 230 5.40 21.45 5.98
C GLU A 230 6.09 20.24 5.35
N LEU A 231 5.47 19.67 4.33
CA LEU A 231 5.99 18.54 3.56
C LEU A 231 6.45 19.04 2.19
N SER A 232 7.72 18.80 1.88
CA SER A 232 8.29 19.13 0.56
C SER A 232 8.57 17.87 -0.24
N TYR A 233 8.42 17.98 -1.56
CA TYR A 233 8.55 16.86 -2.48
C TYR A 233 9.55 17.14 -3.58
N THR A 234 10.20 16.08 -4.04
CA THR A 234 10.88 16.04 -5.33
C THR A 234 10.29 14.94 -6.19
N TYR A 235 10.70 14.86 -7.46
CA TYR A 235 10.26 13.82 -8.37
C TYR A 235 11.42 12.84 -8.61
N SER A 236 11.11 11.54 -8.55
CA SER A 236 12.04 10.48 -8.96
C SER A 236 12.42 10.69 -10.42
N THR A 237 13.71 10.71 -10.72
CA THR A 237 14.20 10.91 -12.10
C THR A 237 13.94 9.69 -12.99
N SER A 238 13.79 8.50 -12.40
CA SER A 238 13.52 7.25 -13.11
C SER A 238 12.04 6.98 -13.34
N THR A 239 11.17 7.39 -12.41
CA THR A 239 9.73 7.07 -12.46
C THR A 239 8.80 8.27 -12.61
N GLY A 240 9.32 9.49 -12.45
CA GLY A 240 8.52 10.72 -12.43
C GLY A 240 7.58 10.84 -11.23
N ARG A 241 7.69 9.96 -10.23
CA ARG A 241 6.77 9.92 -9.07
C ARG A 241 7.21 10.86 -7.96
N SER A 242 6.24 11.44 -7.25
CA SER A 242 6.45 12.26 -6.06
C SER A 242 7.09 11.42 -4.95
N ILE A 243 8.25 11.89 -4.46
CA ILE A 243 8.97 11.34 -3.31
C ILE A 243 9.09 12.43 -2.25
N LEU A 244 8.75 12.10 -1.01
CA LEU A 244 8.85 13.03 0.11
C LEU A 244 10.33 13.37 0.33
N ALA A 245 10.68 14.64 0.20
CA ALA A 245 12.05 15.14 0.30
C ALA A 245 12.35 15.67 1.71
N SER A 246 11.38 16.31 2.35
CA SER A 246 11.52 16.72 3.74
C SER A 246 10.21 16.92 4.47
N VAL A 247 10.28 16.87 5.79
CA VAL A 247 9.24 17.32 6.72
C VAL A 247 9.86 18.36 7.65
N GLN A 248 9.32 19.58 7.67
CA GLN A 248 9.81 20.66 8.51
C GLN A 248 8.75 21.10 9.52
N GLN A 249 9.13 21.19 10.79
CA GLN A 249 8.25 21.63 11.86
C GLN A 249 8.47 23.11 12.18
N PHE A 250 7.37 23.85 12.28
CA PHE A 250 7.32 25.25 12.65
C PHE A 250 6.65 25.44 14.01
N ASP A 251 7.04 26.49 14.72
CA ASP A 251 6.52 26.83 16.04
C ASP A 251 5.09 27.42 15.98
N LYS A 252 4.55 27.72 17.17
CA LYS A 252 3.23 28.34 17.37
C LYS A 252 3.07 29.74 16.74
N ASN A 253 4.16 30.42 16.40
CA ASN A 253 4.12 31.76 15.83
C ASN A 253 4.05 31.74 14.29
N SER A 254 4.16 30.56 13.68
CA SER A 254 3.92 30.39 12.26
C SER A 254 2.48 30.72 11.87
N LEU A 255 2.30 31.17 10.63
CA LEU A 255 1.04 31.42 9.97
C LEU A 255 0.80 30.34 8.92
N VAL A 256 -0.43 29.83 8.82
CA VAL A 256 -0.88 28.92 7.78
C VAL A 256 -2.08 29.56 7.11
N ASP A 257 -1.99 29.80 5.80
CA ASP A 257 -3.08 30.39 5.01
C ASP A 257 -4.15 29.35 4.64
N ALA A 258 -5.19 29.79 3.93
CA ALA A 258 -6.29 28.91 3.49
C ALA A 258 -5.84 27.79 2.51
N ASN A 259 -4.67 27.92 1.89
CA ASN A 259 -4.07 26.96 0.97
C ASN A 259 -2.96 26.13 1.63
N GLY A 260 -2.82 26.22 2.96
CA GLY A 260 -1.82 25.48 3.73
C GLY A 260 -0.39 26.01 3.57
N THR A 261 -0.17 27.22 3.06
CA THR A 261 1.19 27.77 2.94
C THR A 261 1.66 28.24 4.31
N VAL A 262 2.82 27.76 4.76
CA VAL A 262 3.40 28.15 6.05
C VAL A 262 4.31 29.36 5.87
N THR A 263 4.15 30.39 6.70
CA THR A 263 5.00 31.60 6.70
C THR A 263 5.27 32.09 8.13
N GLY A 264 6.35 32.85 8.33
CA GLY A 264 6.70 33.37 9.65
C GLY A 264 7.09 32.29 10.67
N GLY A 265 7.20 32.70 11.95
CA GLY A 265 7.60 31.82 13.04
C GLY A 265 9.06 31.35 12.98
N THR A 266 9.42 30.45 13.89
CA THR A 266 10.70 29.74 13.91
C THR A 266 10.50 28.30 13.46
N ALA A 267 11.45 27.74 12.73
CA ALA A 267 11.42 26.35 12.27
C ALA A 267 12.55 25.53 12.92
N LEU A 268 12.26 24.26 13.23
CA LEU A 268 13.30 23.28 13.46
C LEU A 268 14.01 22.92 12.14
N PRO A 269 15.25 22.40 12.20
CA PRO A 269 15.88 21.81 11.03
C PRO A 269 14.96 20.76 10.38
N PRO A 270 14.86 20.75 9.03
CA PRO A 270 13.99 19.80 8.35
C PRO A 270 14.53 18.37 8.48
N ILE A 271 13.63 17.41 8.72
CA ILE A 271 13.93 15.99 8.53
C ILE A 271 14.09 15.79 7.03
N SER A 272 15.33 15.68 6.55
CA SER A 272 15.65 15.56 5.13
C SER A 272 15.78 14.09 4.73
N LEU A 273 15.22 13.74 3.57
CA LEU A 273 15.14 12.38 3.05
C LEU A 273 15.81 12.32 1.68
N SER A 274 16.75 11.38 1.53
CA SER A 274 17.43 11.10 0.26
C SER A 274 16.96 9.78 -0.35
N TRP A 275 16.92 9.73 -1.68
CA TRP A 275 16.43 8.56 -2.41
C TRP A 275 17.48 8.09 -3.39
N VAL A 276 17.55 6.77 -3.59
CA VAL A 276 18.47 6.19 -4.57
C VAL A 276 17.78 6.28 -5.92
N ASN A 277 18.40 7.01 -6.85
CA ASN A 277 18.05 6.96 -8.25
C ASN A 277 19.08 6.06 -8.95
N SER A 278 18.61 4.92 -9.45
CA SER A 278 19.44 4.03 -10.27
C SER A 278 19.32 4.47 -11.72
N SER A 279 20.46 4.62 -12.40
CA SER A 279 20.48 4.73 -13.86
C SER A 279 20.27 3.33 -14.46
N ASN A 280 19.36 3.21 -15.41
CA ASN A 280 19.24 1.98 -16.19
C ASN A 280 20.43 1.90 -17.14
N SER A 281 21.23 0.84 -17.03
CA SER A 281 22.33 0.56 -17.96
C SER A 281 22.31 -0.91 -18.35
N ILE A 282 22.69 -1.19 -19.59
CA ILE A 282 22.90 -2.56 -20.08
C ILE A 282 24.41 -2.71 -20.26
N TYR A 283 24.99 -3.68 -19.59
CA TYR A 283 26.41 -4.01 -19.69
C TYR A 283 26.61 -5.53 -19.75
N GLN A 284 27.74 -5.96 -20.31
CA GLN A 284 28.07 -7.38 -20.37
C GLN A 284 28.47 -7.87 -18.96
N ALA A 285 27.62 -8.69 -18.36
CA ALA A 285 27.89 -9.31 -17.04
C ALA A 285 28.66 -10.64 -17.14
N GLY A 286 28.64 -11.29 -18.30
CA GLY A 286 29.32 -12.57 -18.54
C GLY A 286 29.28 -13.03 -20.00
N THR A 287 29.96 -14.14 -20.28
CA THR A 287 30.02 -14.81 -21.59
C THR A 287 29.83 -16.31 -21.42
N GLY A 288 29.15 -16.95 -22.38
CA GLY A 288 28.95 -18.39 -22.43
C GLY A 288 28.64 -18.85 -23.85
N GLY A 289 28.53 -20.17 -24.04
CA GLY A 289 28.18 -20.79 -25.32
C GLY A 289 26.86 -21.55 -25.23
N TRP A 290 26.12 -21.56 -26.33
CA TRP A 290 24.93 -22.39 -26.51
C TRP A 290 25.30 -23.76 -27.09
N PRO A 291 24.48 -24.81 -26.88
CA PRO A 291 24.79 -26.16 -27.33
C PRO A 291 24.98 -26.30 -28.84
N SER A 292 24.22 -25.55 -29.64
CA SER A 292 24.23 -25.65 -31.10
C SER A 292 23.67 -24.41 -31.81
N THR A 293 23.75 -24.40 -33.15
CA THR A 293 23.16 -23.34 -33.99
C THR A 293 21.79 -23.78 -34.51
N GLY A 294 20.83 -22.84 -34.59
CA GLY A 294 19.46 -23.10 -35.06
C GLY A 294 18.45 -23.50 -33.96
N GLU A 295 18.71 -23.12 -32.72
CA GLU A 295 17.86 -23.41 -31.55
C GLU A 295 16.74 -22.37 -31.38
N ARG A 296 15.70 -22.73 -30.62
CA ARG A 296 14.66 -21.78 -30.16
C ARG A 296 14.83 -21.54 -28.67
N TYR A 297 14.81 -20.27 -28.26
CA TYR A 297 15.02 -19.84 -26.87
C TYR A 297 13.75 -19.23 -26.29
N TYR A 298 13.37 -19.66 -25.10
CA TYR A 298 12.17 -19.25 -24.40
C TYR A 298 12.53 -18.79 -22.98
N PRO A 299 12.65 -17.49 -22.72
CA PRO A 299 12.93 -16.99 -21.38
C PRO A 299 11.75 -17.23 -20.43
N GLY A 300 12.04 -17.52 -19.18
CA GLY A 300 11.07 -17.79 -18.12
C GLY A 300 11.78 -18.05 -16.80
N ASP A 301 11.11 -17.96 -15.66
CA ASP A 301 11.65 -18.39 -14.36
C ASP A 301 11.27 -19.86 -14.14
N TYR A 302 12.11 -20.80 -14.59
CA TYR A 302 11.76 -22.23 -14.63
C TYR A 302 12.02 -22.94 -13.29
N ASN A 303 12.78 -22.32 -12.38
CA ASN A 303 13.04 -22.87 -11.05
C ASN A 303 12.34 -22.12 -9.89
N GLY A 304 11.72 -20.97 -10.17
CA GLY A 304 11.01 -20.14 -9.21
C GLY A 304 11.91 -19.31 -8.31
N ASP A 305 13.15 -19.02 -8.72
CA ASP A 305 14.13 -18.28 -7.91
C ASP A 305 14.06 -16.76 -8.11
N GLY A 306 13.15 -16.28 -8.95
CA GLY A 306 12.94 -14.88 -9.28
C GLY A 306 13.88 -14.35 -10.37
N LYS A 307 14.74 -15.18 -10.95
CA LYS A 307 15.59 -14.81 -12.10
C LYS A 307 15.02 -15.42 -13.37
N THR A 308 15.22 -14.71 -14.49
CA THR A 308 14.87 -15.25 -15.80
C THR A 308 15.93 -16.27 -16.24
N ASP A 309 15.49 -17.52 -16.33
CA ASP A 309 16.15 -18.67 -16.94
C ASP A 309 15.78 -18.80 -18.43
N VAL A 310 16.26 -19.85 -19.10
CA VAL A 310 16.04 -20.09 -20.53
C VAL A 310 15.73 -21.56 -20.81
N LEU A 311 14.58 -21.81 -21.44
CA LEU A 311 14.30 -23.08 -22.12
C LEU A 311 14.85 -23.03 -23.54
N VAL A 312 15.64 -24.03 -23.90
CA VAL A 312 16.23 -24.22 -25.22
C VAL A 312 15.57 -25.42 -25.88
N ILE A 313 15.11 -25.25 -27.11
CA ILE A 313 14.66 -26.34 -27.97
C ILE A 313 15.70 -26.51 -29.09
N PRO A 314 16.57 -27.52 -28.99
CA PRO A 314 17.58 -27.79 -30.00
C PRO A 314 16.96 -28.12 -31.36
N SER A 315 17.71 -27.88 -32.43
CA SER A 315 17.28 -28.20 -33.80
C SER A 315 17.05 -29.70 -34.01
N GLY A 316 17.69 -30.56 -33.20
CA GLY A 316 17.48 -32.01 -33.19
C GLY A 316 16.27 -32.50 -32.40
N GLY A 317 15.48 -31.60 -31.79
CA GLY A 317 14.41 -31.94 -30.86
C GLY A 317 14.90 -32.08 -29.41
N GLY A 318 13.97 -32.43 -28.53
CA GLY A 318 14.20 -32.41 -27.09
C GLY A 318 14.09 -31.02 -26.48
N TRP A 319 14.35 -30.92 -25.18
CA TRP A 319 14.43 -29.65 -24.46
C TRP A 319 15.65 -29.62 -23.55
N GLN A 320 16.10 -28.40 -23.24
CA GLN A 320 17.10 -28.15 -22.22
C GLN A 320 16.68 -26.93 -21.40
N VAL A 321 16.76 -27.01 -20.07
CA VAL A 321 16.57 -25.85 -19.20
C VAL A 321 17.94 -25.36 -18.76
N TRP A 322 18.18 -24.08 -18.96
CA TRP A 322 19.38 -23.38 -18.59
C TRP A 322 19.05 -22.33 -17.54
N LEU A 323 19.60 -22.48 -16.34
CA LEU A 323 19.31 -21.61 -15.20
C LEU A 323 20.25 -20.43 -15.14
N SER A 324 19.73 -19.29 -14.71
CA SER A 324 20.47 -18.06 -14.49
C SER A 324 20.93 -17.93 -13.05
N ASN A 325 22.17 -17.49 -12.86
CA ASN A 325 22.65 -17.03 -11.55
C ASN A 325 22.84 -15.50 -11.49
N GLY A 326 22.38 -14.78 -12.51
CA GLY A 326 22.47 -13.32 -12.64
C GLY A 326 23.73 -12.81 -13.36
N THR A 327 24.78 -13.60 -13.48
CA THR A 327 26.01 -13.26 -14.24
C THR A 327 26.40 -14.30 -15.29
N GLY A 328 25.78 -15.48 -15.23
CA GLY A 328 25.95 -16.57 -16.18
C GLY A 328 24.69 -17.43 -16.26
N ILE A 329 24.69 -18.31 -17.27
CA ILE A 329 23.61 -19.24 -17.57
C ILE A 329 24.24 -20.63 -17.75
N TYR A 330 23.68 -21.66 -17.11
CA TYR A 330 24.21 -23.03 -17.14
C TYR A 330 23.11 -24.07 -17.34
N GLN A 331 23.41 -25.15 -18.08
CA GLN A 331 22.46 -26.22 -18.31
C GLN A 331 22.17 -26.97 -17.01
N ALA A 332 20.90 -27.06 -16.63
CA ALA A 332 20.46 -27.73 -15.41
C ALA A 332 19.58 -28.97 -15.68
N GLY A 333 18.97 -29.05 -16.87
CA GLY A 333 18.10 -30.19 -17.22
C GLY A 333 18.01 -30.41 -18.72
N THR A 334 17.73 -31.65 -19.11
CA THR A 334 17.47 -32.03 -20.51
C THR A 334 16.37 -33.10 -20.59
N GLY A 335 15.67 -33.16 -21.71
CA GLY A 335 14.66 -34.19 -21.99
C GLY A 335 14.51 -34.47 -23.49
N GLY A 336 13.98 -35.64 -23.82
CA GLY A 336 13.87 -36.14 -25.21
C GLY A 336 12.59 -35.75 -25.97
N TRP A 337 11.61 -35.21 -25.27
CA TRP A 337 10.45 -34.54 -25.85
C TRP A 337 10.73 -33.02 -25.82
N PRO A 338 10.07 -32.14 -26.60
CA PRO A 338 9.20 -32.38 -27.74
C PRO A 338 9.93 -32.68 -29.05
N SER A 339 9.18 -33.11 -30.06
CA SER A 339 9.70 -33.29 -31.42
C SER A 339 9.87 -31.95 -32.15
N THR A 340 10.55 -31.96 -33.29
CA THR A 340 10.75 -30.76 -34.10
C THR A 340 9.44 -30.30 -34.76
N GLY A 341 9.17 -28.99 -34.77
CA GLY A 341 8.02 -28.39 -35.45
C GLY A 341 6.79 -28.09 -34.57
N GLU A 342 6.84 -28.36 -33.27
CA GLU A 342 5.77 -28.00 -32.33
C GLU A 342 5.86 -26.52 -31.91
N ARG A 343 4.76 -25.95 -31.39
CA ARG A 343 4.74 -24.57 -30.86
C ARG A 343 4.76 -24.60 -29.34
N TYR A 344 5.54 -23.71 -28.72
CA TYR A 344 5.71 -23.64 -27.27
C TYR A 344 5.36 -22.26 -26.76
N TYR A 345 4.62 -22.22 -25.65
CA TYR A 345 4.15 -21.01 -25.01
C TYR A 345 4.44 -21.10 -23.51
N PRO A 346 5.51 -20.45 -23.04
CA PRO A 346 5.82 -20.37 -21.62
C PRO A 346 4.72 -19.64 -20.85
N GLY A 347 4.45 -20.08 -19.64
CA GLY A 347 3.51 -19.45 -18.71
C GLY A 347 3.37 -20.27 -17.45
N ASP A 348 2.96 -19.67 -16.34
CA ASP A 348 2.65 -20.41 -15.10
C ASP A 348 1.23 -20.99 -15.23
N TYR A 349 1.11 -22.27 -15.60
CA TYR A 349 -0.17 -22.90 -15.92
C TYR A 349 -0.81 -23.58 -14.70
N ASN A 350 -0.04 -23.87 -13.65
CA ASN A 350 -0.53 -24.46 -12.40
C ASN A 350 -0.62 -23.47 -11.22
N GLY A 351 -0.07 -22.26 -11.36
CA GLY A 351 -0.08 -21.21 -10.35
C GLY A 351 0.96 -21.39 -9.24
N ASP A 352 2.02 -22.16 -9.46
CA ASP A 352 3.05 -22.45 -8.45
C ASP A 352 4.19 -21.43 -8.40
N GLY A 353 4.18 -20.42 -9.30
CA GLY A 353 5.20 -19.38 -9.39
C GLY A 353 6.38 -19.74 -10.30
N LYS A 354 6.37 -20.92 -10.93
CA LYS A 354 7.35 -21.33 -11.95
C LYS A 354 6.77 -21.18 -13.35
N THR A 355 7.65 -20.96 -14.32
CA THR A 355 7.27 -20.97 -15.72
C THR A 355 7.13 -22.40 -16.20
N ASP A 356 5.91 -22.79 -16.56
CA ASP A 356 5.58 -24.03 -17.24
C ASP A 356 5.58 -23.83 -18.77
N VAL A 357 5.26 -24.88 -19.53
CA VAL A 357 5.23 -24.84 -21.00
C VAL A 357 3.94 -25.45 -21.55
N LEU A 358 3.14 -24.64 -22.24
CA LEU A 358 2.07 -25.13 -23.10
C LEU A 358 2.64 -25.47 -24.47
N VAL A 359 2.30 -26.67 -24.94
CA VAL A 359 2.78 -27.19 -26.20
C VAL A 359 1.62 -27.54 -27.11
N ILE A 360 1.74 -27.08 -28.36
CA ILE A 360 0.81 -27.39 -29.43
C ILE A 360 1.55 -28.27 -30.44
N PRO A 361 1.34 -29.59 -30.41
CA PRO A 361 1.93 -30.52 -31.36
C PRO A 361 1.52 -30.19 -32.81
N SER A 362 2.33 -30.61 -33.77
CA SER A 362 2.07 -30.39 -35.21
C SER A 362 0.76 -31.04 -35.69
N GLY A 363 0.37 -32.17 -35.09
CA GLY A 363 -0.90 -32.85 -35.33
C GLY A 363 -2.12 -32.20 -34.67
N GLY A 364 -1.97 -31.08 -33.95
CA GLY A 364 -3.01 -30.45 -33.15
C GLY A 364 -3.08 -30.96 -31.70
N GLY A 365 -4.12 -30.56 -30.97
CA GLY A 365 -4.23 -30.79 -29.53
C GLY A 365 -3.36 -29.83 -28.69
N TRP A 366 -3.33 -30.05 -27.38
CA TRP A 366 -2.52 -29.26 -26.45
C TRP A 366 -2.00 -30.14 -25.31
N GLN A 367 -0.84 -29.78 -24.77
CA GLN A 367 -0.20 -30.42 -23.62
C GLN A 367 0.38 -29.35 -22.70
N VAL A 368 0.27 -29.53 -21.39
CA VAL A 368 0.92 -28.67 -20.39
C VAL A 368 2.02 -29.47 -19.71
N TRP A 369 3.21 -28.90 -19.66
CA TRP A 369 4.39 -29.49 -19.05
C TRP A 369 4.85 -28.60 -17.92
N LEU A 370 4.81 -29.16 -16.71
CA LEU A 370 5.07 -28.43 -15.49
C LEU A 370 6.56 -28.42 -15.17
N SER A 371 7.03 -27.27 -14.68
CA SER A 371 8.36 -27.15 -14.09
C SER A 371 8.36 -27.71 -12.67
N ASN A 372 9.47 -28.33 -12.25
CA ASN A 372 9.59 -29.00 -10.95
C ASN A 372 10.30 -28.16 -9.91
#